data_AF-A0A1H5DZU1-F1
#
_entry.id   AF-A0A1H5DZU1-F1
#
_cell.length_a   1.000
_cell.length_b   1.000
_cell.length_c   1.000
_cell.angle_alpha   90.00
_cell.angle_beta   90.00
_cell.angle_gamma   90.00
#
_symmetry.space_group_name_H-M   'P 1'
#
loop_
_entity.id
_entity.type
_entity.pdbx_description
1 polymer ?
#
loop_
_entity_poly.entity_id
_entity_poly.type
_entity_poly.pdbx_seq_one_letter_code
_entity_poly.pdbx_strand_id
1 'polypeptide(L)'
;MTTLPWPPDWRRPPLGGWLGVVVFGAVAAFLVLAAAIAATGRQWVAVAVIGGVLLVLAPIAAASRPRRPAFATEVSLDLDGRRQTGVRFPVLPTSPLVSLALAVLGLAILGLGVAALVIAVADGDWSAVVGFVVLLLVGSVLALGGIVGLIASRRRLGLDLTPSHLVVGLGGDPVELTWEQVDRIGTTSIRYGFGLAPVQNWLTVVTREPVHVATGPPGRRAGSAGRRVGPSGRRAAALGRLTATAPANTAAAIPAQRLGADPVLVYHALRYYLEHADARPELGTGAALRRLAAGELVR
;
A
#
# COMPACT_ATOMS: atom_id res chain seq x y z
N MET A 1 23.52 13.39 9.16
CA MET A 1 22.09 13.28 9.53
C MET A 1 22.02 12.61 10.88
N THR A 2 21.46 13.27 11.87
CA THR A 2 21.17 12.68 13.18
C THR A 2 20.22 11.51 12.98
N THR A 3 20.60 10.33 13.44
CA THR A 3 19.75 9.15 13.39
C THR A 3 18.61 9.34 14.39
N LEU A 4 17.39 9.54 13.89
CA LEU A 4 16.20 9.59 14.73
C LEU A 4 15.99 8.25 15.45
N PRO A 5 15.51 8.26 16.70
CA PRO A 5 15.29 7.03 17.45
C PRO A 5 14.20 6.18 16.79
N TRP A 6 14.37 4.87 16.83
CA TRP A 6 13.41 3.94 16.25
C TRP A 6 12.08 4.00 17.02
N PRO A 7 10.91 4.01 16.35
CA PRO A 7 9.62 4.04 17.04
C PRO A 7 9.42 2.80 17.92
N PRO A 8 8.85 2.95 19.12
CA PRO A 8 8.91 1.93 20.17
C PRO A 8 8.22 0.61 19.82
N ASP A 9 7.08 0.66 19.12
CA ASP A 9 6.28 -0.55 18.82
C ASP A 9 6.67 -1.22 17.48
N TRP A 10 7.61 -0.63 16.75
CA TRP A 10 8.06 -1.15 15.48
C TRP A 10 9.12 -2.22 15.68
N ARG A 11 8.96 -3.34 14.98
CA ARG A 11 9.98 -4.38 14.95
C ARG A 11 10.85 -4.21 13.73
N ARG A 12 12.12 -4.59 13.84
CA ARG A 12 13.00 -4.67 12.67
C ARG A 12 12.52 -5.84 11.80
N PRO A 13 12.22 -5.63 10.50
CA PRO A 13 11.83 -6.72 9.63
C PRO A 13 13.00 -7.72 9.48
N PRO A 14 12.75 -9.04 9.60
CA PRO A 14 13.83 -10.05 9.60
C PRO A 14 14.54 -10.16 8.24
N LEU A 15 13.85 -9.83 7.15
CA LEU A 15 14.30 -9.97 5.76
C LEU A 15 14.05 -8.68 4.95
N GLY A 16 14.27 -7.52 5.58
CA GLY A 16 14.07 -6.23 4.92
C GLY A 16 15.26 -5.81 4.04
N GLY A 17 14.97 -5.14 2.93
CA GLY A 17 15.99 -4.45 2.13
C GLY A 17 16.78 -5.35 1.20
N TRP A 18 18.09 -5.14 1.16
CA TRP A 18 18.97 -5.72 0.13
C TRP A 18 19.01 -7.26 0.15
N LEU A 19 18.86 -7.88 1.32
CA LEU A 19 18.87 -9.33 1.47
C LEU A 19 17.71 -10.01 0.70
N GLY A 20 16.50 -9.44 0.75
CA GLY A 20 15.36 -9.95 -0.02
C GLY A 20 15.64 -9.90 -1.53
N VAL A 21 16.21 -8.79 -2.01
CA VAL A 21 16.60 -8.64 -3.42
C VAL A 21 17.63 -9.69 -3.83
N VAL A 22 18.63 -9.96 -2.98
CA VAL A 22 19.66 -10.97 -3.25
C VAL A 22 19.04 -12.37 -3.32
N VAL A 23 18.22 -12.74 -2.34
CA VAL A 23 17.59 -14.07 -2.27
C VAL A 23 16.67 -14.28 -3.48
N PHE A 24 15.78 -13.33 -3.78
CA PHE A 24 14.91 -13.45 -4.95
C PHE A 24 15.68 -13.40 -6.27
N GLY A 25 16.75 -12.61 -6.35
CA GLY A 25 17.64 -12.57 -7.51
C GLY A 25 18.35 -13.91 -7.75
N ALA A 26 18.86 -14.55 -6.70
CA ALA A 26 19.50 -15.86 -6.78
C ALA A 26 18.51 -16.96 -7.21
N VAL A 27 17.31 -16.97 -6.62
CA VAL A 27 16.25 -17.91 -7.01
C VAL A 27 15.85 -17.71 -8.48
N ALA A 28 15.67 -16.46 -8.91
CA ALA A 28 15.33 -16.15 -10.30
C ALA A 28 16.43 -16.60 -11.27
N ALA A 29 17.70 -16.37 -10.95
CA ALA A 29 18.83 -16.82 -11.76
C ALA A 29 18.86 -18.36 -11.90
N PHE A 30 18.62 -19.09 -10.81
CA PHE A 30 18.55 -20.54 -10.83
C PHE A 30 17.39 -21.05 -11.71
N LEU A 31 16.22 -20.42 -11.59
CA LEU A 31 15.05 -20.77 -12.42
C LEU A 31 15.28 -20.49 -13.90
N VAL A 32 15.94 -19.38 -14.26
CA VAL A 32 16.29 -19.09 -15.66
C VAL A 32 17.22 -20.17 -16.22
N LEU A 33 18.21 -20.61 -15.44
CA LEU A 33 19.10 -21.71 -15.85
C LEU A 33 18.33 -23.01 -16.04
N ALA A 34 17.44 -23.36 -15.10
CA ALA A 34 16.59 -24.54 -15.21
C ALA A 34 15.66 -24.50 -16.44
N ALA A 35 15.10 -23.34 -16.77
CA ALA A 35 14.29 -23.16 -17.97
C ALA A 35 15.11 -23.37 -19.25
N ALA A 36 16.36 -22.88 -19.29
CA ALA A 36 17.24 -23.10 -20.44
C ALA A 36 17.56 -24.59 -20.64
N ILE A 37 17.83 -25.34 -19.56
CA ILE A 37 18.07 -26.79 -19.61
C ILE A 37 16.81 -27.54 -20.05
N ALA A 38 15.62 -27.17 -19.55
CA ALA A 38 14.37 -27.77 -19.99
C ALA A 38 14.09 -27.52 -21.48
N ALA A 39 14.45 -26.33 -21.99
CA ALA A 39 14.28 -25.98 -23.39
C ALA A 39 15.18 -26.81 -24.32
N THR A 40 16.43 -27.10 -23.93
CA THR A 40 17.31 -27.98 -24.73
C THR A 40 16.78 -29.41 -24.79
N GLY A 41 16.12 -29.88 -23.73
CA GLY A 41 15.40 -31.15 -23.68
C GLY A 41 14.03 -31.14 -24.36
N ARG A 42 13.61 -30.04 -25.01
CA ARG A 42 12.27 -29.84 -25.60
C ARG A 42 11.11 -30.06 -24.61
N GLN A 43 11.35 -29.89 -23.31
CA GLN A 43 10.35 -30.04 -22.25
C GLN A 43 9.55 -28.74 -22.07
N TRP A 44 8.74 -28.38 -23.07
CA TRP A 44 8.03 -27.10 -23.12
C TRP A 44 7.09 -26.84 -21.94
N VAL A 45 6.50 -27.89 -21.37
CA VAL A 45 5.67 -27.79 -20.16
C VAL A 45 6.48 -27.26 -18.98
N ALA A 46 7.68 -27.80 -18.75
CA ALA A 46 8.56 -27.35 -17.66
C ALA A 46 9.01 -25.90 -17.88
N VAL A 47 9.35 -25.53 -19.12
CA VAL A 47 9.68 -24.14 -19.49
C VAL A 47 8.52 -23.20 -19.17
N ALA A 48 7.29 -23.56 -19.52
CA ALA A 48 6.11 -22.75 -19.26
C ALA A 48 5.83 -22.57 -17.75
N VAL A 49 5.95 -23.65 -16.96
CA VAL A 49 5.78 -23.60 -15.50
C VAL A 49 6.84 -22.69 -14.87
N ILE A 50 8.11 -22.86 -15.23
CA ILE A 50 9.20 -22.03 -14.71
C ILE A 50 9.01 -20.56 -15.11
N GLY A 51 8.62 -20.30 -16.36
CA GLY A 51 8.28 -18.96 -16.84
C GLY A 51 7.15 -18.32 -16.02
N GLY A 52 6.10 -19.08 -15.71
CA GLY A 52 5.03 -18.64 -14.82
C GLY A 52 5.51 -18.27 -13.42
N VAL A 53 6.36 -19.10 -12.80
CA VAL A 53 6.94 -18.83 -11.48
C VAL A 53 7.81 -17.57 -11.52
N LEU A 54 8.65 -17.40 -12.55
CA LEU A 54 9.47 -16.20 -12.73
C LEU A 54 8.61 -14.94 -12.86
N LEU A 55 7.47 -15.03 -13.55
CA LEU A 55 6.52 -13.92 -13.72
C LEU A 55 5.91 -13.48 -12.38
N VAL A 56 5.70 -14.42 -11.45
CA VAL A 56 5.24 -14.12 -10.08
C VAL A 56 6.36 -13.59 -9.19
N LEU A 57 7.59 -14.11 -9.32
CA LEU A 57 8.73 -13.68 -8.51
C LEU A 57 9.21 -12.28 -8.86
N ALA A 58 9.17 -11.89 -10.13
CA ALA A 58 9.61 -10.57 -10.60
C ALA A 58 8.97 -9.37 -9.84
N PRO A 59 7.63 -9.27 -9.68
CA PRO A 59 7.02 -8.18 -8.93
C PRO A 59 7.34 -8.23 -7.43
N ILE A 60 7.52 -9.42 -6.84
CA ILE A 60 7.93 -9.58 -5.44
C ILE A 60 9.35 -9.04 -5.23
N ALA A 61 10.27 -9.44 -6.12
CA ALA A 61 11.63 -8.93 -6.14
C ALA A 61 11.66 -7.40 -6.32
N ALA A 62 10.88 -6.87 -7.26
CA ALA A 62 10.75 -5.43 -7.48
C ALA A 62 10.18 -4.70 -6.24
N ALA A 63 9.19 -5.29 -5.58
CA ALA A 63 8.61 -4.73 -4.36
C ALA A 63 9.59 -4.74 -3.17
N SER A 64 10.53 -5.69 -3.15
CA SER A 64 11.56 -5.84 -2.12
C SER A 64 12.75 -4.88 -2.26
N ARG A 65 12.90 -4.19 -3.41
CA ARG A 65 14.02 -3.28 -3.64
C ARG A 65 14.06 -2.17 -2.59
N PRO A 66 15.23 -1.84 -2.02
CA PRO A 66 15.41 -0.66 -1.21
C PRO A 66 14.93 0.55 -2.01
N ARG A 67 13.90 1.23 -1.51
CA ARG A 67 13.38 2.42 -2.17
C ARG A 67 14.23 3.61 -1.73
N ARG A 68 14.55 4.49 -2.67
CA ARG A 68 15.11 5.80 -2.33
C ARG A 68 14.00 6.57 -1.60
N PRO A 69 14.24 7.04 -0.37
CA PRO A 69 13.24 7.82 0.33
C PRO A 69 12.95 9.08 -0.48
N ALA A 70 11.68 9.31 -0.80
CA ALA A 70 11.20 10.57 -1.32
C ALA A 70 11.14 11.58 -0.17
N PHE A 71 11.69 12.76 -0.39
CA PHE A 71 11.60 13.82 0.62
C PHE A 71 10.18 14.38 0.69
N ALA A 72 9.86 14.97 1.84
CA ALA A 72 8.64 15.74 1.99
C ALA A 72 8.65 16.92 1.01
N THR A 73 7.48 17.26 0.47
CA THR A 73 7.32 18.33 -0.52
C THR A 73 6.28 19.33 -0.07
N GLU A 74 6.43 20.59 -0.45
CA GLU A 74 5.38 21.59 -0.24
C GLU A 74 4.14 21.26 -1.08
N VAL A 75 2.95 21.46 -0.51
CA VAL A 75 1.67 21.26 -1.19
C VAL A 75 0.70 22.38 -0.85
N SER A 76 -0.07 22.86 -1.83
CA SER A 76 -1.25 23.70 -1.54
C SER A 76 -2.51 22.82 -1.51
N LEU A 77 -3.30 22.94 -0.45
CA LEU A 77 -4.57 22.27 -0.27
C LEU A 77 -5.68 23.31 -0.09
N ASP A 78 -6.88 22.99 -0.53
CA ASP A 78 -8.07 23.78 -0.25
C ASP A 78 -8.81 23.09 0.90
N LEU A 79 -8.80 23.71 2.08
CA LEU A 79 -9.39 23.19 3.32
C LEU A 79 -10.39 24.22 3.83
N ASP A 80 -11.64 23.82 4.04
CA ASP A 80 -12.74 24.71 4.44
C ASP A 80 -12.91 25.94 3.52
N GLY A 81 -12.65 25.76 2.22
CA GLY A 81 -12.72 26.84 1.22
C GLY A 81 -11.58 27.86 1.34
N ARG A 82 -10.52 27.55 2.10
CA ARG A 82 -9.30 28.34 2.19
C ARG A 82 -8.13 27.54 1.65
N ARG A 83 -7.40 28.14 0.70
CA ARG A 83 -6.13 27.59 0.23
C ARG A 83 -5.06 27.74 1.32
N GLN A 84 -4.56 26.61 1.81
CA GLN A 84 -3.48 26.52 2.78
C GLN A 84 -2.27 25.82 2.17
N THR A 85 -1.09 26.33 2.49
CA THR A 85 0.17 25.63 2.21
C THR A 85 0.46 24.63 3.33
N GLY A 86 1.05 23.50 2.98
CA GLY A 86 1.43 22.46 3.91
C GLY A 86 2.61 21.63 3.41
N VAL A 87 2.98 20.65 4.22
CA VAL A 87 4.01 19.65 3.92
C VAL A 87 3.36 18.32 3.62
N ARG A 88 3.62 17.76 2.43
CA ARG A 88 3.19 16.42 2.03
C ARG A 88 4.30 15.41 2.21
N PHE A 89 4.04 14.35 2.97
CA PHE A 89 4.76 13.10 2.86
C PHE A 89 4.05 12.21 1.84
N PRO A 90 4.71 11.82 0.73
CA PRO A 90 4.07 10.98 -0.26
C PRO A 90 3.73 9.62 0.35
N VAL A 91 2.51 9.14 0.11
CA VAL A 91 2.15 7.74 0.37
C VAL A 91 2.16 7.03 -0.97
N LEU A 92 2.98 6.00 -1.10
CA LEU A 92 3.10 5.23 -2.32
C LEU A 92 1.82 4.40 -2.55
N PRO A 93 1.28 4.37 -3.78
CA PRO A 93 0.26 3.40 -4.13
C PRO A 93 0.82 1.98 -3.96
N THR A 94 -0.08 1.01 -3.84
CA THR A 94 0.29 -0.38 -4.10
C THR A 94 0.95 -0.44 -5.49
N SER A 95 2.10 -1.09 -5.60
CA SER A 95 2.89 -1.10 -6.83
C SER A 95 2.00 -1.46 -8.03
N PRO A 96 1.86 -0.59 -9.04
CA PRO A 96 1.05 -0.90 -10.21
C PRO A 96 1.58 -2.14 -10.93
N LEU A 97 2.88 -2.44 -10.79
CA LEU A 97 3.49 -3.67 -11.32
C LEU A 97 2.96 -4.94 -10.65
N VAL A 98 2.67 -4.91 -9.34
CA VAL A 98 2.07 -6.06 -8.65
C VAL A 98 0.65 -6.27 -9.16
N SER A 99 -0.13 -5.19 -9.24
CA SER A 99 -1.49 -5.23 -9.77
C SER A 99 -1.51 -5.69 -11.24
N LEU A 100 -0.58 -5.22 -12.05
CA LEU A 100 -0.41 -5.64 -13.45
C LEU A 100 0.00 -7.11 -13.54
N ALA A 101 0.97 -7.56 -12.73
CA ALA A 101 1.43 -8.94 -12.73
C ALA A 101 0.31 -9.90 -12.32
N LEU A 102 -0.49 -9.54 -11.30
CA LEU A 102 -1.68 -10.31 -10.93
C LEU A 102 -2.72 -10.33 -12.06
N ALA A 103 -2.91 -9.22 -12.76
CA ALA A 103 -3.81 -9.15 -13.90
C ALA A 103 -3.35 -10.06 -15.04
N VAL A 104 -2.09 -9.97 -15.43
CA VAL A 104 -1.47 -10.79 -16.48
C VAL A 104 -1.49 -12.27 -16.11
N LEU A 105 -1.13 -12.61 -14.87
CA LEU A 105 -1.18 -13.98 -14.36
C LEU A 105 -2.61 -14.53 -14.39
N GLY A 106 -3.59 -13.73 -13.94
CA GLY A 106 -5.00 -14.09 -14.00
C GLY A 106 -5.44 -14.38 -15.43
N LEU A 107 -5.13 -13.50 -16.38
CA LEU A 107 -5.44 -13.68 -17.79
C LEU A 107 -4.74 -14.91 -18.40
N ALA A 108 -3.49 -15.19 -18.02
CA ALA A 108 -2.77 -16.37 -18.48
C ALA A 108 -3.43 -17.67 -17.97
N ILE A 109 -3.83 -17.71 -16.69
CA ILE A 109 -4.57 -18.84 -16.11
C ILE A 109 -5.93 -19.03 -16.81
N LEU A 110 -6.63 -17.94 -17.11
CA LEU A 110 -7.88 -17.99 -17.87
C LEU A 110 -7.66 -18.57 -19.27
N GLY A 111 -6.61 -18.13 -19.99
CA GLY A 111 -6.24 -18.66 -21.30
C GLY A 111 -5.93 -20.16 -21.25
N LEU A 112 -5.18 -20.61 -20.24
CA LEU A 112 -4.90 -22.04 -20.01
C LEU A 112 -6.18 -22.83 -19.71
N GLY A 113 -7.09 -22.26 -18.92
CA GLY A 113 -8.40 -22.87 -18.68
C GLY A 113 -9.17 -23.09 -19.97
N VAL A 114 -9.27 -22.06 -20.83
CA VAL A 114 -9.97 -22.17 -22.11
C VAL A 114 -9.32 -23.23 -23.00
N ALA A 115 -7.99 -23.28 -23.08
CA ALA A 115 -7.29 -24.31 -23.84
C ALA A 115 -7.58 -25.73 -23.30
N ALA A 116 -7.54 -25.91 -21.98
CA ALA A 116 -7.86 -27.19 -21.35
C ALA A 116 -9.31 -27.62 -21.63
N LEU A 117 -10.27 -26.69 -21.64
CA LEU A 117 -11.66 -26.97 -21.99
C LEU A 117 -11.80 -27.41 -23.45
N VAL A 118 -11.10 -26.76 -24.38
CA VAL A 118 -11.14 -27.14 -25.81
C VAL A 118 -10.61 -28.56 -25.99
N ILE A 119 -9.51 -28.91 -25.33
CA ILE A 119 -8.94 -30.26 -25.36
C ILE A 119 -9.91 -31.27 -24.74
N ALA A 120 -10.50 -30.95 -23.57
CA ALA A 120 -11.49 -31.79 -22.90
C ALA A 120 -12.67 -32.14 -23.80
N VAL A 121 -13.20 -31.14 -24.51
CA VAL A 121 -14.32 -31.31 -25.44
C VAL A 121 -13.92 -32.15 -26.65
N ALA A 122 -12.69 -32.00 -27.15
CA ALA A 122 -12.18 -32.80 -28.25
C ALA A 122 -11.97 -34.28 -27.87
N ASP A 123 -11.47 -34.54 -26.67
CA ASP A 123 -11.12 -35.89 -26.18
C ASP A 123 -12.28 -36.59 -25.43
N GLY A 124 -13.38 -35.87 -25.15
CA GLY A 124 -14.51 -36.38 -24.39
C GLY A 124 -14.23 -36.60 -22.89
N ASP A 125 -13.17 -35.97 -22.36
CA ASP A 125 -12.75 -36.12 -20.97
C ASP A 125 -13.45 -35.11 -20.05
N TRP A 126 -14.48 -35.57 -19.33
CA TRP A 126 -15.23 -34.77 -18.37
C TRP A 126 -14.41 -34.31 -17.16
N SER A 127 -13.30 -34.97 -16.84
CA SER A 127 -12.46 -34.59 -15.69
C SER A 127 -11.79 -33.24 -15.92
N ALA A 128 -11.44 -32.92 -17.17
CA ALA A 128 -10.84 -31.65 -17.54
C ALA A 128 -11.83 -30.46 -17.47
N VAL A 129 -13.15 -30.71 -17.50
CA VAL A 129 -14.18 -29.67 -17.25
C VAL A 129 -14.08 -29.12 -15.82
N VAL A 130 -13.81 -29.99 -14.84
CA VAL A 130 -13.60 -29.55 -13.45
C VAL A 130 -12.36 -28.67 -13.34
N GLY A 131 -11.28 -29.06 -14.02
CA GLY A 131 -10.05 -28.26 -14.11
C GLY A 131 -10.30 -26.86 -14.70
N PHE A 132 -11.08 -26.79 -15.78
CA PHE A 132 -11.49 -25.51 -16.38
C PHE A 132 -12.21 -24.60 -15.39
N VAL A 133 -13.20 -25.11 -14.64
CA VAL A 133 -13.97 -24.31 -13.68
C VAL A 133 -13.08 -23.73 -12.58
N VAL A 134 -12.13 -24.52 -12.07
CA VAL A 134 -11.16 -24.05 -11.06
C VAL A 134 -10.26 -22.97 -11.62
N LEU A 135 -9.69 -23.17 -12.82
CA LEU A 135 -8.84 -22.19 -13.48
C LEU A 135 -9.61 -20.90 -13.81
N LEU A 136 -10.86 -21.02 -14.25
CA LEU A 136 -11.75 -19.88 -14.51
C LEU A 136 -11.95 -19.04 -13.25
N LEU A 137 -12.27 -19.67 -12.11
CA LEU A 137 -12.52 -18.99 -10.85
C LEU A 137 -11.24 -18.28 -10.34
N VAL A 138 -10.13 -19.03 -10.25
CA VAL A 138 -8.85 -18.49 -9.75
C VAL A 138 -8.32 -17.38 -10.67
N GLY A 139 -8.33 -17.62 -11.98
CA GLY A 139 -7.88 -16.66 -12.98
C GLY A 139 -8.71 -15.37 -12.96
N SER A 140 -10.04 -15.48 -12.80
CA SER A 140 -10.94 -14.32 -12.72
C SER A 140 -10.69 -13.47 -11.47
N VAL A 141 -10.49 -14.11 -10.31
CA VAL A 141 -10.21 -13.41 -9.05
C VAL A 141 -8.87 -12.65 -9.14
N LEU A 142 -7.84 -13.27 -9.69
CA LEU A 142 -6.53 -12.63 -9.90
C LEU A 142 -6.60 -11.49 -10.91
N ALA A 143 -7.28 -11.71 -12.04
CA ALA A 143 -7.47 -10.70 -13.08
C ALA A 143 -8.22 -9.47 -12.54
N LEU A 144 -9.37 -9.70 -11.89
CA LEU A 144 -10.18 -8.64 -11.32
C LEU A 144 -9.44 -7.90 -10.20
N GLY A 145 -8.77 -8.63 -9.30
CA GLY A 145 -7.95 -8.04 -8.24
C GLY A 145 -6.83 -7.16 -8.79
N GLY A 146 -6.16 -7.61 -9.84
CA GLY A 146 -5.14 -6.84 -10.54
C GLY A 146 -5.70 -5.57 -11.20
N ILE A 147 -6.82 -5.68 -11.92
CA ILE A 147 -7.48 -4.54 -12.57
C ILE A 147 -7.96 -3.50 -11.54
N VAL A 148 -8.62 -3.95 -10.47
CA VAL A 148 -9.07 -3.06 -9.38
C VAL A 148 -7.87 -2.38 -8.73
N GLY A 149 -6.78 -3.11 -8.49
CA GLY A 149 -5.54 -2.56 -7.96
C GLY A 149 -4.93 -1.48 -8.86
N LEU A 150 -4.99 -1.65 -10.18
CA LEU A 150 -4.54 -0.63 -11.15
C LEU A 150 -5.42 0.62 -11.12
N ILE A 151 -6.75 0.46 -11.08
CA ILE A 151 -7.71 1.58 -11.04
C ILE A 151 -7.58 2.37 -9.73
N ALA A 152 -7.45 1.67 -8.60
CA ALA A 152 -7.33 2.29 -7.28
C ALA A 152 -6.04 3.11 -7.10
N SER A 153 -4.99 2.84 -7.90
CA SER A 153 -3.69 3.50 -7.79
C SER A 153 -3.68 4.99 -8.15
N ARG A 154 -4.74 5.52 -8.79
CA ARG A 154 -4.77 6.88 -9.35
C ARG A 154 -5.24 7.98 -8.39
N ARG A 155 -5.50 7.68 -7.12
CA ARG A 155 -6.11 8.64 -6.18
C ARG A 155 -5.04 9.43 -5.38
N ARG A 156 -5.43 10.56 -4.77
CA ARG A 156 -4.54 11.37 -3.92
C ARG A 156 -4.04 10.50 -2.75
N LEU A 157 -2.74 10.23 -2.77
CA LEU A 157 -2.06 9.42 -1.76
C LEU A 157 -0.98 10.28 -1.09
N GLY A 158 -1.15 10.54 0.19
CA GLY A 158 -0.28 11.46 0.90
C GLY A 158 -0.71 11.64 2.34
N LEU A 159 0.25 12.03 3.16
CA LEU A 159 0.04 12.60 4.48
C LEU A 159 0.37 14.07 4.37
N ASP A 160 -0.66 14.92 4.41
CA ASP A 160 -0.47 16.35 4.28
C ASP A 160 -0.66 17.01 5.64
N LEU A 161 0.36 17.74 6.07
CA LEU A 161 0.39 18.48 7.32
C LEU A 161 0.24 19.95 6.96
N THR A 162 -0.84 20.59 7.39
CA THR A 162 -1.04 22.03 7.29
C THR A 162 -1.00 22.65 8.69
N PRO A 163 -0.90 23.99 8.82
CA PRO A 163 -0.95 24.63 10.13
C PRO A 163 -2.19 24.27 10.96
N SER A 164 -3.32 23.96 10.29
CA SER A 164 -4.60 23.71 10.96
C SER A 164 -5.04 22.24 10.93
N HIS A 165 -4.59 21.45 9.96
CA HIS A 165 -5.09 20.10 9.72
C HIS A 165 -3.99 19.08 9.45
N LEU A 166 -4.32 17.83 9.75
CA LEU A 166 -3.68 16.63 9.26
C LEU A 166 -4.63 15.94 8.27
N VAL A 167 -4.22 15.85 7.00
CA VAL A 167 -5.00 15.21 5.95
C VAL A 167 -4.36 13.89 5.53
N VAL A 168 -5.11 12.80 5.66
CA VAL A 168 -4.62 11.45 5.37
C VAL A 168 -5.31 10.89 4.12
N GLY A 169 -4.59 10.92 3.00
CA GLY A 169 -5.01 10.35 1.72
C GLY A 169 -4.51 8.92 1.52
N LEU A 170 -5.42 7.93 1.60
CA LEU A 170 -5.12 6.49 1.41
C LEU A 170 -5.79 5.87 0.18
N GLY A 171 -6.16 6.69 -0.80
CA GLY A 171 -6.79 6.26 -2.04
C GLY A 171 -8.32 6.22 -2.01
N GLY A 172 -8.92 6.61 -0.88
CA GLY A 172 -10.34 6.91 -0.74
C GLY A 172 -10.60 8.42 -0.73
N ASP A 173 -11.72 8.80 -0.11
CA ASP A 173 -11.88 10.17 0.37
C ASP A 173 -10.81 10.43 1.45
N PRO A 174 -10.12 11.57 1.41
CA PRO A 174 -9.12 11.90 2.43
C PRO A 174 -9.79 12.00 3.81
N VAL A 175 -9.08 11.55 4.85
CA VAL A 175 -9.49 11.77 6.23
C VAL A 175 -8.88 13.09 6.67
N GLU A 176 -9.71 14.11 6.83
CA GLU A 176 -9.32 15.44 7.29
C GLU A 176 -9.54 15.52 8.81
N LEU A 177 -8.48 15.81 9.55
CA LEU A 177 -8.49 15.92 11.01
C LEU A 177 -7.90 17.27 11.40
N THR A 178 -8.55 17.99 12.31
CA THR A 178 -7.87 19.11 12.98
C THR A 178 -6.84 18.54 13.96
N TRP A 179 -5.79 19.30 14.27
CA TRP A 179 -4.76 18.83 15.21
C TRP A 179 -5.33 18.53 16.61
N GLU A 180 -6.41 19.20 17.00
CA GLU A 180 -7.11 19.01 18.27
C GLU A 180 -7.94 17.71 18.32
N GLN A 181 -8.34 17.19 17.15
CA GLN A 181 -9.03 15.91 17.04
C GLN A 181 -8.07 14.74 17.17
N VAL A 182 -6.78 14.95 16.86
CA VAL A 182 -5.74 13.93 16.99
C VAL A 182 -5.38 13.78 18.47
N ASP A 183 -5.57 12.58 19.00
CA ASP A 183 -5.19 12.23 20.37
C ASP A 183 -3.71 11.85 20.43
N ARG A 184 -3.31 10.91 19.57
CA ARG A 184 -1.93 10.41 19.54
C ARG A 184 -1.53 9.89 18.16
N ILE A 185 -0.24 10.00 17.88
CA ILE A 185 0.42 9.31 16.78
C ILE A 185 1.00 8.01 17.32
N GLY A 186 0.37 6.90 16.96
CA GLY A 186 0.73 5.57 17.43
C GLY A 186 1.59 4.80 16.44
N THR A 187 2.22 3.75 16.95
CA THR A 187 2.87 2.73 16.13
C THR A 187 2.33 1.36 16.48
N THR A 188 2.32 0.46 15.51
CA THR A 188 2.03 -0.95 15.77
C THR A 188 2.76 -1.82 14.77
N SER A 189 3.01 -3.07 15.12
CA SER A 189 3.61 -4.06 14.23
C SER A 189 2.75 -5.32 14.19
N ILE A 190 2.45 -5.78 12.98
CA ILE A 190 1.71 -7.02 12.75
C ILE A 190 2.65 -8.03 12.11
N ARG A 191 2.68 -9.24 12.67
CA ARG A 191 3.34 -10.38 12.05
C ARG A 191 2.31 -11.19 11.26
N TYR A 192 2.55 -11.40 9.97
CA TYR A 192 1.63 -12.15 9.10
C TYR A 192 2.00 -13.62 8.97
N GLY A 193 1.24 -14.52 9.62
CA GLY A 193 1.39 -15.97 9.50
C GLY A 193 2.25 -16.61 10.60
N PHE A 194 2.66 -17.86 10.37
CA PHE A 194 3.46 -18.67 11.30
C PHE A 194 4.96 -18.61 10.95
N GLY A 195 5.85 -18.65 11.96
CA GLY A 195 7.32 -18.75 11.77
C GLY A 195 8.01 -17.44 11.33
N LEU A 196 8.78 -17.49 10.23
CA LEU A 196 9.53 -16.37 9.62
C LEU A 196 8.66 -15.33 8.89
N ALA A 197 7.38 -15.30 9.27
CA ALA A 197 6.37 -14.36 8.83
C ALA A 197 6.89 -12.91 8.74
N PRO A 198 6.65 -12.21 7.61
CA PRO A 198 7.07 -10.82 7.46
C PRO A 198 6.37 -9.97 8.53
N VAL A 199 7.15 -9.12 9.19
CA VAL A 199 6.62 -8.12 10.11
C VAL A 199 6.34 -6.85 9.33
N GLN A 200 5.11 -6.36 9.41
CA GLN A 200 4.71 -5.08 8.85
C GLN A 200 4.52 -4.08 9.97
N ASN A 201 5.29 -2.99 9.89
CA ASN A 201 5.15 -1.85 10.77
C ASN A 201 4.09 -0.91 10.20
N TRP A 202 3.28 -0.35 11.10
CA TRP A 202 2.19 0.56 10.79
C TRP A 202 2.31 1.81 11.65
N LEU A 203 2.01 2.94 11.03
CA LEU A 203 1.80 4.23 11.66
C LEU A 203 0.29 4.43 11.83
N THR A 204 -0.16 4.77 13.02
CA THR A 204 -1.59 4.96 13.31
C THR A 204 -1.85 6.40 13.74
N VAL A 205 -2.97 6.95 13.27
CA VAL A 205 -3.49 8.24 13.73
C VAL A 205 -4.72 7.94 14.57
N VAL A 206 -4.62 8.20 15.86
CA VAL A 206 -5.68 7.94 16.84
C VAL A 206 -6.31 9.27 17.22
N THR A 207 -7.64 9.32 17.26
CA THR A 207 -8.40 10.52 17.57
C THR A 207 -8.99 10.47 18.96
N ARG A 208 -9.30 11.64 19.52
CA ARG A 208 -9.86 11.76 20.88
C ARG A 208 -11.27 11.18 20.93
N GLU A 209 -12.06 11.54 19.94
CA GLU A 209 -13.40 11.01 19.74
C GLU A 209 -13.39 9.99 18.60
N PRO A 210 -14.29 8.99 18.62
CA PRO A 210 -14.49 8.15 17.45
C PRO A 210 -14.81 9.06 16.28
N VAL A 211 -13.99 9.03 15.23
CA VAL A 211 -14.28 9.79 14.01
C VAL A 211 -15.59 9.27 13.45
N HIS A 212 -16.68 9.96 13.75
CA HIS A 212 -17.84 9.96 12.91
C HIS A 212 -17.35 10.61 11.63
N VAL A 213 -16.97 9.78 10.64
CA VAL A 213 -16.57 10.26 9.32
C VAL A 213 -17.75 11.07 8.84
N ALA A 214 -17.65 12.39 9.01
CA ALA A 214 -18.70 13.30 8.67
C ALA A 214 -18.95 13.03 7.19
N THR A 215 -20.16 12.59 6.87
CA THR A 215 -20.66 12.73 5.52
C THR A 215 -20.58 14.22 5.27
N GLY A 216 -19.53 14.65 4.55
CA GLY A 216 -19.30 16.07 4.31
C GLY A 216 -20.60 16.74 3.88
N PRO A 217 -20.82 18.01 4.22
CA PRO A 217 -22.04 18.72 3.85
C PRO A 217 -22.29 18.48 2.36
N PRO A 218 -23.55 18.26 1.93
CA PRO A 218 -23.91 17.93 0.55
C PRO A 218 -23.59 19.11 -0.38
N GLY A 219 -22.31 19.31 -0.63
CA GLY A 219 -21.73 20.29 -1.53
C GLY A 219 -21.86 19.78 -2.95
N ARG A 220 -23.08 19.91 -3.48
CA ARG A 220 -23.36 20.33 -4.85
C ARG A 220 -22.40 19.81 -5.94
N ARG A 221 -22.18 18.49 -6.00
CA ARG A 221 -21.85 17.82 -7.28
C ARG A 221 -23.12 17.19 -7.82
N ALA A 222 -23.89 18.02 -8.52
CA ALA A 222 -24.88 17.56 -9.47
C ALA A 222 -24.18 16.69 -10.53
N GLY A 223 -24.69 15.48 -10.77
CA GLY A 223 -24.45 14.78 -12.04
C GLY A 223 -23.90 13.35 -12.02
N SER A 224 -23.70 12.66 -10.88
CA SER A 224 -23.39 11.22 -10.92
C SER A 224 -24.31 10.41 -10.02
N ALA A 225 -25.29 9.76 -10.65
CA ALA A 225 -26.28 8.92 -10.00
C ALA A 225 -25.61 7.74 -9.27
N GLY A 226 -25.91 7.62 -7.97
CA GLY A 226 -26.36 6.34 -7.42
C GLY A 226 -25.31 5.31 -7.04
N ARG A 227 -24.38 5.62 -6.14
CA ARG A 227 -23.87 4.59 -5.21
C ARG A 227 -23.62 5.18 -3.83
N ARG A 228 -24.62 5.07 -2.94
CA ARG A 228 -24.47 5.39 -1.52
C ARG A 228 -23.57 4.33 -0.89
N VAL A 229 -22.27 4.57 -0.88
CA VAL A 229 -21.34 3.81 -0.04
C VAL A 229 -21.56 4.30 1.39
N GLY A 230 -22.14 3.44 2.23
CA GLY A 230 -22.43 3.75 3.62
C GLY A 230 -21.16 4.12 4.42
N PRO A 231 -21.33 4.83 5.56
CA PRO A 231 -20.23 5.34 6.38
C PRO A 231 -19.28 4.24 6.89
N SER A 232 -19.75 3.00 7.03
CA SER A 232 -18.94 1.84 7.41
C SER A 232 -17.88 1.43 6.35
N GLY A 233 -18.15 1.66 5.06
CA GLY A 233 -17.26 1.25 3.97
C GLY A 233 -15.99 2.09 3.84
N ARG A 234 -16.04 3.37 4.25
CA ARG A 234 -14.90 4.30 4.13
C ARG A 234 -13.86 4.09 5.22
N ARG A 235 -14.34 3.84 6.45
CA ARG A 235 -13.51 3.47 7.59
C ARG A 235 -12.75 2.16 7.34
N ALA A 236 -13.41 1.17 6.75
CA ALA A 236 -12.79 -0.09 6.36
C ALA A 236 -11.66 0.07 5.32
N ALA A 237 -11.75 1.06 4.42
CA ALA A 237 -10.70 1.31 3.44
C ALA A 237 -9.44 1.94 4.05
N ALA A 238 -9.59 2.87 5.00
CA ALA A 238 -8.47 3.57 5.66
C ALA A 238 -7.78 2.73 6.74
N LEU A 239 -8.54 1.86 7.43
CA LEU A 239 -8.00 0.91 8.41
C LEU A 239 -7.60 -0.43 7.78
N GLY A 240 -8.12 -0.76 6.60
CA GLY A 240 -7.84 -2.02 5.92
C GLY A 240 -8.06 -3.23 6.84
N ARG A 241 -7.04 -4.08 6.94
CA ARG A 241 -7.05 -5.32 7.74
C ARG A 241 -6.72 -5.10 9.23
N LEU A 242 -6.38 -3.88 9.62
CA LEU A 242 -6.14 -3.52 11.02
C LEU A 242 -7.45 -3.32 11.79
N THR A 243 -8.61 -3.31 11.14
CA THR A 243 -9.91 -3.11 11.80
C THR A 243 -10.17 -4.06 12.97
N ALA A 244 -9.60 -5.26 12.95
CA ALA A 244 -9.76 -6.24 14.03
C ALA A 244 -8.92 -5.94 15.29
N THR A 245 -7.80 -5.24 15.15
CA THR A 245 -6.84 -5.00 16.26
C THR A 245 -6.60 -3.53 16.57
N ALA A 246 -7.04 -2.63 15.69
CA ALA A 246 -6.90 -1.21 15.89
C ALA A 246 -7.91 -0.71 16.94
N PRO A 247 -7.51 0.21 17.83
CA PRO A 247 -8.43 0.89 18.73
C PRO A 247 -9.63 1.49 17.99
N ALA A 248 -10.79 1.50 18.63
CA ALA A 248 -12.06 2.01 18.07
C ALA A 248 -12.04 3.52 17.75
N ASN A 249 -10.99 4.24 18.11
CA ASN A 249 -10.73 5.64 17.78
C ASN A 249 -9.56 5.81 16.81
N THR A 250 -9.10 4.76 16.13
CA THR A 250 -8.11 4.88 15.06
C THR A 250 -8.80 5.43 13.81
N ALA A 251 -8.35 6.61 13.34
CA ALA A 251 -8.88 7.28 12.16
C ALA A 251 -8.20 6.81 10.87
N ALA A 252 -6.89 6.54 10.95
CA ALA A 252 -6.12 6.04 9.81
C ALA A 252 -4.99 5.10 10.27
N ALA A 253 -4.67 4.12 9.43
CA ALA A 253 -3.51 3.26 9.62
C ALA A 253 -2.74 3.11 8.31
N ILE A 254 -1.45 3.41 8.37
CA ILE A 254 -0.59 3.57 7.20
C ILE A 254 0.57 2.59 7.32
N PRO A 255 0.72 1.62 6.41
CA PRO A 255 1.88 0.75 6.42
C PRO A 255 3.15 1.57 6.23
N ALA A 256 4.16 1.38 7.07
CA ALA A 256 5.43 2.08 6.97
C ALA A 256 6.09 1.90 5.59
N GLN A 257 5.92 0.73 4.97
CA GLN A 257 6.41 0.43 3.62
C GLN A 257 5.72 1.22 2.49
N ARG A 258 4.56 1.83 2.79
CA ARG A 258 3.86 2.73 1.86
C ARG A 258 4.23 4.18 2.07
N LEU A 259 4.94 4.54 3.14
CA LEU A 259 5.49 5.89 3.26
C LEU A 259 6.61 6.03 2.22
N GLY A 260 6.50 7.04 1.37
CA GLY A 260 7.52 7.37 0.39
C GLY A 260 8.76 7.98 1.04
N ALA A 261 8.57 8.71 2.14
CA ALA A 261 9.64 9.20 3.00
C ALA A 261 10.11 8.15 4.00
N ASP A 262 11.22 8.43 4.69
CA ASP A 262 11.68 7.61 5.81
C ASP A 262 10.55 7.52 6.86
N PRO A 263 10.02 6.32 7.14
CA PRO A 263 8.89 6.17 8.04
C PRO A 263 9.21 6.62 9.47
N VAL A 264 10.47 6.55 9.91
CA VAL A 264 10.90 7.06 11.23
C VAL A 264 10.81 8.59 11.25
N LEU A 265 11.26 9.26 10.19
CA LEU A 265 11.13 10.71 10.03
C LEU A 265 9.66 11.14 10.06
N VAL A 266 8.78 10.44 9.35
CA VAL A 266 7.34 10.74 9.31
C VAL A 266 6.71 10.60 10.70
N TYR A 267 7.03 9.52 11.42
CA TYR A 267 6.54 9.30 12.78
C TYR A 267 6.91 10.47 13.71
N HIS A 268 8.21 10.84 13.74
CA HIS A 268 8.67 11.94 14.58
C HIS A 268 8.14 13.29 14.14
N ALA A 269 7.97 13.52 12.83
CA ALA A 269 7.39 14.77 12.33
C ALA A 269 5.94 14.95 12.81
N LEU A 270 5.11 13.93 12.64
CA LEU A 270 3.71 13.98 13.08
C LEU A 270 3.61 14.14 14.59
N ARG A 271 4.44 13.43 15.35
CA ARG A 271 4.47 13.55 16.81
C ARG A 271 4.92 14.94 17.26
N TYR A 272 5.99 15.48 16.67
CA TYR A 272 6.50 16.81 16.97
C TYR A 272 5.44 17.90 16.77
N TYR A 273 4.77 17.94 15.61
CA TYR A 273 3.72 18.96 15.35
C TYR A 273 2.43 18.73 16.13
N LEU A 274 2.16 17.49 16.56
CA LEU A 274 1.07 17.23 17.50
C LEU A 274 1.38 17.87 18.87
N GLU A 275 2.59 17.67 19.38
CA GLU A 275 3.05 18.13 20.69
C GLU A 275 3.36 19.65 20.74
N HIS A 276 3.78 20.26 19.62
CA HIS A 276 4.22 21.66 19.53
C HIS A 276 3.26 22.49 18.67
N ALA A 277 2.18 22.98 19.28
CA ALA A 277 1.17 23.78 18.59
C ALA A 277 1.71 25.09 18.01
N ASP A 278 2.68 25.69 18.68
CA ASP A 278 3.39 26.91 18.30
C ASP A 278 4.27 26.75 17.05
N ALA A 279 4.72 25.52 16.76
CA ALA A 279 5.51 25.22 15.58
C ALA A 279 4.67 25.00 14.32
N ARG A 280 3.36 24.72 14.45
CA ARG A 280 2.47 24.40 13.30
C ARG A 280 2.39 25.50 12.23
N PRO A 281 2.41 26.81 12.53
CA PRO A 281 2.47 27.84 11.49
C PRO A 281 3.62 27.66 10.49
N GLU A 282 4.74 27.06 10.93
CA GLU A 282 5.89 26.81 10.08
C GLU A 282 5.60 25.77 8.97
N LEU A 283 4.58 24.90 9.13
CA LEU A 283 4.07 23.97 8.11
C LEU A 283 3.51 24.70 6.88
N GLY A 284 3.02 25.92 7.07
CA GLY A 284 2.56 26.79 5.98
C GLY A 284 3.69 27.47 5.23
N THR A 285 4.94 27.15 5.55
CA THR A 285 6.14 27.79 5.02
C THR A 285 7.21 26.74 4.66
N GLY A 286 8.27 27.16 3.97
CA GLY A 286 9.43 26.30 3.74
C GLY A 286 10.26 25.97 4.99
N ALA A 287 9.94 26.54 6.16
CA ALA A 287 10.69 26.29 7.41
C ALA A 287 10.54 24.84 7.89
N ALA A 288 9.34 24.27 7.81
CA ALA A 288 9.11 22.88 8.18
C ALA A 288 9.98 21.92 7.36
N LEU A 289 10.09 22.13 6.04
CA LEU A 289 10.94 21.30 5.18
C LEU A 289 12.42 21.38 5.57
N ARG A 290 12.92 22.57 5.95
CA ARG A 290 14.29 22.73 6.45
C ARG A 290 14.51 21.98 7.76
N ARG A 291 13.57 22.05 8.69
CA ARG A 291 13.62 21.30 9.96
C ARG A 291 13.64 19.79 9.71
N LEU A 292 12.76 19.31 8.83
CA LEU A 292 12.71 17.89 8.44
C LEU A 292 14.01 17.43 7.80
N ALA A 293 14.60 18.24 6.91
CA ALA A 293 15.88 17.93 6.29
C ALA A 293 17.05 17.91 7.31
N ALA A 294 16.98 18.76 8.33
CA ALA A 294 17.95 18.81 9.42
C ALA A 294 17.75 17.69 10.46
N GLY A 295 16.58 17.05 10.51
CA GLY A 295 16.25 16.02 11.50
C GLY A 295 15.99 16.58 12.91
N GLU A 296 15.60 17.85 13.04
CA GLU A 296 15.40 18.54 14.32
C GLU A 296 13.97 18.35 14.86
N LEU A 297 13.61 17.10 15.18
CA LEU A 297 12.24 16.69 15.58
C LEU A 297 12.14 16.06 16.98
N VAL A 298 13.25 15.94 17.71
CA VAL A 298 13.34 15.20 18.99
C VAL A 298 13.86 16.10 20.12
N ARG A 299 13.66 17.41 20.00
CA ARG A 299 13.99 18.37 21.06
C ARG A 299 12.73 18.73 21.83
#